data_AF-A0A651G0D6-F1
#
_entry.id   AF-A0A651G0D6-F1
#
_cell.length_a   1.000
_cell.length_b   1.000
_cell.length_c   1.000
_cell.angle_alpha   90.00
_cell.angle_beta   90.00
_cell.angle_gamma   90.00
#
_symmetry.space_group_name_H-M   'P 1'
#
loop_
_entity.id
_entity.type
_entity.pdbx_description
1 polymer ?
#
loop_
_entity_poly.entity_id
_entity_poly.type
_entity_poly.pdbx_seq_one_letter_code
_entity_poly.pdbx_strand_id
1 'polypeptide(L)' 'MNPDLKLRRLLFYPFNQPIGEWDVSSVTDKSEMFSGSSFNQPIGDWDVSSVTDMSWMFRSSLFNQPIGEWNVHNVTDM' A
#
# COMPACT_ATOMS: atom_id res chain seq x y z
N MET A 1 38.63 11.98 -6.79
CA MET A 1 37.95 10.75 -6.31
C MET A 1 36.61 10.69 -7.05
N ASN A 2 36.38 9.67 -7.86
CA ASN A 2 35.20 9.60 -8.73
C ASN A 2 33.92 9.47 -7.86
N PRO A 3 32.99 10.44 -7.86
CA PRO A 3 31.78 10.39 -7.01
C PRO A 3 30.81 9.27 -7.42
N ASP A 4 31.08 8.59 -8.53
CA ASP A 4 30.27 7.55 -9.15
C ASP A 4 30.32 6.18 -8.42
N LEU A 5 31.11 6.04 -7.36
CA LEU A 5 31.05 4.87 -6.46
C LEU A 5 29.80 4.87 -5.54
N LYS A 6 29.10 6.00 -5.40
CA LYS A 6 27.78 6.07 -4.74
C LYS A 6 26.63 5.57 -5.63
N LEU A 7 26.90 5.22 -6.88
CA LEU A 7 25.86 5.26 -7.90
C LEU A 7 25.00 3.99 -8.07
N ARG A 8 25.42 2.73 -7.86
CA ARG A 8 24.64 1.62 -8.50
C ARG A 8 24.52 0.21 -7.86
N ARG A 9 25.02 -0.12 -6.65
CA ARG A 9 25.12 -1.56 -6.26
C ARG A 9 24.37 -2.08 -5.02
N LEU A 10 23.55 -1.30 -4.30
CA LEU A 10 22.78 -1.82 -3.13
C LEU A 10 21.34 -1.28 -2.99
N LEU A 11 20.89 -0.38 -3.86
CA LEU A 11 19.66 0.38 -3.62
C LEU A 11 18.45 -0.31 -4.29
N PHE A 12 17.83 -1.25 -3.59
CA PHE A 12 16.39 -1.43 -3.76
C PHE A 12 15.75 -0.11 -3.35
N TYR A 13 15.26 0.66 -4.32
CA TYR A 13 14.37 1.78 -4.02
C TYR A 13 13.00 1.14 -3.80
N PRO A 14 12.54 1.05 -2.53
CA PRO A 14 11.29 0.39 -2.25
C PRO A 14 10.14 1.15 -2.91
N PHE A 15 9.14 0.42 -3.40
CA PHE A 15 8.04 1.00 -4.15
C PHE A 15 7.25 1.98 -3.28
N ASN A 16 7.19 3.23 -3.73
CA ASN A 16 6.47 4.32 -3.05
C ASN A 16 5.98 5.35 -4.09
N GLN A 17 5.37 4.88 -5.17
CA GLN A 17 4.84 5.71 -6.24
C GLN A 17 3.34 5.95 -6.03
N PRO A 18 2.78 7.07 -6.54
CA PRO A 18 1.36 7.36 -6.38
C PRO A 18 0.50 6.33 -7.12
N ILE A 19 -0.44 5.73 -6.39
CA ILE A 19 -1.40 4.73 -6.90
C ILE A 19 -2.84 5.05 -6.46
N GLY A 20 -3.09 6.25 -5.94
CA GLY A 20 -4.42 6.67 -5.49
C GLY A 20 -5.49 6.60 -6.60
N GLU A 21 -5.07 6.80 -7.85
CA GLU A 21 -5.91 6.76 -9.05
C GLU A 21 -6.21 5.34 -9.58
N TRP A 22 -5.72 4.29 -8.92
CA TRP A 22 -5.99 2.93 -9.36
C TRP A 22 -7.45 2.55 -9.07
N ASP A 23 -8.13 2.04 -10.09
CA ASP A 23 -9.41 1.38 -9.91
C ASP A 23 -9.19 -0.01 -9.27
N VAL A 24 -9.60 -0.12 -8.01
CA VAL A 24 -9.51 -1.33 -7.19
C VAL A 24 -10.90 -1.81 -6.74
N SER A 25 -11.97 -1.28 -7.34
CA SER A 25 -13.36 -1.50 -6.95
C SER A 25 -13.81 -2.97 -7.04
N SER A 26 -13.14 -3.75 -7.90
CA SER A 26 -13.43 -5.18 -8.12
C SER A 26 -12.55 -6.13 -7.29
N VAL A 27 -11.61 -5.60 -6.51
CA VAL A 27 -10.69 -6.43 -5.70
C VAL A 27 -11.41 -6.88 -4.44
N THR A 28 -11.48 -8.18 -4.20
CA THR A 28 -12.11 -8.77 -3.01
C THR A 28 -11.11 -9.11 -1.91
N ASP A 29 -9.85 -9.33 -2.26
CA ASP A 29 -8.78 -9.71 -1.34
C ASP A 29 -7.65 -8.68 -1.43
N LYS A 30 -7.40 -7.96 -0.33
CA LYS A 30 -6.29 -7.02 -0.16
C LYS A 30 -5.38 -7.45 0.99
N SER A 31 -5.44 -8.71 1.40
CA SER A 31 -4.57 -9.28 2.42
C SER A 31 -3.10 -9.06 2.03
N GLU A 32 -2.30 -8.70 3.03
CA GLU A 32 -0.85 -8.49 2.93
C GLU A 32 -0.36 -7.46 1.87
N MET A 33 -1.24 -6.72 1.18
CA MET A 33 -0.90 -5.89 0.01
C MET A 33 0.27 -4.91 0.24
N PHE A 34 0.38 -4.36 1.46
CA PHE A 34 1.46 -3.46 1.88
C PHE A 34 2.25 -3.99 3.08
N SER A 35 2.19 -5.30 3.33
CA SER A 35 2.93 -5.96 4.41
C SER A 35 4.44 -5.77 4.19
N GLY A 36 5.14 -5.23 5.19
CA GLY A 36 6.57 -4.91 5.14
C GLY A 36 6.96 -3.83 4.11
N SER A 37 5.98 -3.16 3.50
CA SER A 37 6.23 -2.17 2.45
C SER A 37 6.67 -0.82 3.04
N SER A 38 7.52 -0.09 2.30
CA SER A 38 7.82 1.31 2.59
C SER A 38 6.79 2.28 1.98
N PHE A 39 5.71 1.75 1.39
CA PHE A 39 4.68 2.53 0.74
C PHE A 39 3.99 3.47 1.74
N ASN A 40 3.86 4.74 1.37
CA ASN A 40 3.24 5.78 2.19
C ASN A 40 2.62 6.89 1.33
N GLN A 41 1.99 6.52 0.21
CA GLN A 41 1.23 7.45 -0.65
C GLN A 41 -0.26 7.41 -0.30
N PRO A 42 -1.02 8.49 -0.54
CA PRO A 42 -2.46 8.50 -0.25
C PRO A 42 -3.21 7.48 -1.10
N ILE A 43 -4.10 6.74 -0.43
CA ILE A 43 -5.04 5.75 -1.00
C ILE A 43 -6.44 5.87 -0.35
N GLY A 44 -6.72 7.02 0.28
CA GLY A 44 -7.98 7.25 0.98
C GLY A 44 -9.21 7.22 0.06
N ASP A 45 -9.00 7.52 -1.23
CA ASP A 45 -10.07 7.57 -2.24
C ASP A 45 -10.37 6.22 -2.90
N TRP A 46 -9.68 5.15 -2.49
CA TRP A 46 -9.96 3.81 -3.01
C TRP A 46 -11.36 3.33 -2.61
N ASP A 47 -12.12 2.84 -3.61
CA ASP A 47 -13.32 2.05 -3.33
C ASP A 47 -12.90 0.66 -2.84
N VAL A 48 -13.16 0.40 -1.56
CA VAL A 48 -12.89 -0.88 -0.90
C VAL A 48 -14.17 -1.65 -0.57
N SER A 49 -15.32 -1.21 -1.09
CA SER A 49 -16.63 -1.77 -0.73
C SER A 49 -16.80 -3.23 -1.12
N SER A 50 -16.05 -3.74 -2.11
CA SER A 50 -16.05 -5.16 -2.50
C SER A 50 -15.06 -6.03 -1.70
N VAL A 51 -14.22 -5.44 -0.84
CA VAL A 51 -13.17 -6.17 -0.13
C VAL A 51 -13.76 -6.98 1.02
N THR A 52 -13.37 -8.24 1.11
CA THR A 52 -13.75 -9.18 2.17
C THR A 52 -12.59 -9.51 3.11
N ASP A 53 -11.35 -9.38 2.64
CA ASP A 53 -10.14 -9.69 3.42
C ASP A 53 -9.12 -8.53 3.34
N MET A 54 -8.79 -7.97 4.49
CA MET A 54 -7.75 -6.95 4.68
C MET A 54 -6.66 -7.43 5.63
N SER A 55 -6.62 -8.72 5.96
CA SER A 55 -5.72 -9.28 6.96
C SER A 55 -4.27 -8.93 6.64
N TRP A 56 -3.58 -8.41 7.65
CA TRP A 56 -2.16 -8.04 7.56
C TRP A 56 -1.80 -7.00 6.49
N MET A 57 -2.77 -6.30 5.88
CA MET A 57 -2.56 -5.39 4.76
C MET A 57 -1.43 -4.37 5.02
N PHE A 58 -1.34 -3.85 6.25
CA PHE A 58 -0.30 -2.89 6.66
C PHE A 58 0.67 -3.43 7.72
N ARG A 59 0.76 -4.76 7.88
CA ARG A 59 1.63 -5.38 8.87
C ARG A 59 3.08 -4.96 8.62
N SER A 60 3.75 -4.38 9.62
CA SER A 60 5.15 -3.90 9.48
C SER A 60 5.36 -2.90 8.33
N SER A 61 4.32 -2.17 7.92
CA SER A 61 4.38 -1.14 6.89
C SER A 61 4.80 0.22 7.45
N LEU A 62 5.33 1.10 6.60
CA LEU A 62 5.56 2.52 6.91
C LEU A 62 4.34 3.42 6.62
N PHE A 63 3.22 2.85 6.19
CA PHE A 63 2.02 3.58 5.82
C PHE A 63 1.44 4.40 6.98
N ASN A 64 1.19 5.69 6.73
CA ASN A 64 0.62 6.62 7.70
C ASN A 64 -0.18 7.73 6.99
N GLN A 65 -1.12 7.33 6.13
CA GLN A 65 -2.04 8.24 5.43
C GLN A 65 -3.49 8.00 5.90
N PRO A 66 -4.37 9.00 5.80
CA PRO A 66 -5.77 8.84 6.20
C PRO A 66 -6.49 7.83 5.30
N ILE A 67 -7.26 6.95 5.94
CA ILE A 67 -8.14 5.95 5.31
C ILE A 67 -9.52 5.90 5.99
N GLY A 68 -9.88 6.98 6.70
CA GLY A 68 -11.11 7.02 7.52
C GLY A 68 -12.42 6.97 6.72
N GLU A 69 -12.37 7.27 5.43
CA GLU A 69 -13.53 7.26 4.52
C GLU A 69 -13.81 5.88 3.91
N TRP A 70 -12.97 4.87 4.19
CA TRP A 70 -13.15 3.53 3.65
C TRP A 70 -14.40 2.85 4.18
N ASN A 71 -15.27 2.41 3.26
CA ASN A 71 -16.42 1.59 3.59
C ASN A 71 -16.02 0.11 3.74
N VAL A 72 -15.80 -0.33 4.98
CA VAL A 72 -15.33 -1.68 5.32
C VAL A 72 -16.44 -2.67 5.70
N HIS A 73 -17.70 -2.41 5.35
CA HIS A 73 -18.84 -3.23 5.80
C HIS A 73 -18.78 -4.71 5.37
N ASN A 74 -18.11 -5.02 4.26
CA ASN A 74 -17.96 -6.39 3.75
C ASN A 74 -16.71 -7.10 4.26
N VAL A 75 -15.82 -6.39 4.96
CA VAL A 75 -14.58 -6.96 5.47
C VAL A 75 -14.87 -7.88 6.65
N THR A 76 -14.44 -9.13 6.53
CA THR A 76 -14.60 -10.15 7.57
C THR A 76 -13.31 -10.46 8.33
N ASP A 77 -12.15 -10.06 7.79
CA ASP A 77 -10.83 -10.25 8.41
C ASP A 77 -9.94 -9.00 8.22
N MET A 78 -9.23 -8.58 9.28
CA MET A 78 -8.53 -7.29 9.43
C MET A 78 -7.12 -7.46 10.02
#